data_AF-A0A158BTI2-F1
#
_entry.id   AF-A0A158BTI2-F1
#
_cell.length_a   1.000
_cell.length_b   1.000
_cell.length_c   1.000
_cell.angle_alpha   90.00
_cell.angle_beta   90.00
_cell.angle_gamma   90.00
#
_symmetry.space_group_name_H-M   'P 1'
#
loop_
_entity.id
_entity.type
_entity.pdbx_description
1 polymer ?
#
loop_
_entity_poly.entity_id
_entity_poly.type
_entity_poly.pdbx_seq_one_letter_code
_entity_poly.pdbx_strand_id
1 'polypeptide(L)'
;MPMPSLRLVFASLGLIALAACGGRTAVAPSYQQEMFSTGASPFAHNFDATVNETCEAARRALLSQGFLTTMSQLDTVDATKNFQPSAETHVVVSFHVVCTPGENATNQSIAYVNAVQDGYALKKSDTSASVGLSVLGSLSLPIRSNSDAMVKISSETVPAGKFYDRFFHLMGHYLNTVPRSAPVAADDVKSQPLAPSLILNSPELTPTPIVVQTPAAATAIHASDAAAAGASEPAAAAAASAPRTSETQ
;
A
#
# COMPACT_ATOMS: atom_id res chain seq x y z
N MET A 1 63.75 -45.87 -5.58
CA MET A 1 62.51 -45.07 -5.48
C MET A 1 61.50 -45.88 -4.67
N PRO A 2 61.14 -45.50 -3.42
CA PRO A 2 60.10 -46.20 -2.68
C PRO A 2 58.74 -45.70 -3.14
N MET A 3 57.83 -46.61 -3.48
CA MET A 3 56.45 -46.29 -3.87
C MET A 3 55.63 -46.02 -2.61
N PRO A 4 54.84 -44.93 -2.55
CA PRO A 4 54.01 -44.65 -1.38
C PRO A 4 52.90 -45.71 -1.27
N SER A 5 52.72 -46.23 -0.06
CA SER A 5 51.74 -47.27 0.25
C SER A 5 50.32 -46.74 0.03
N LEU A 6 49.59 -47.36 -0.90
CA LEU A 6 48.23 -47.00 -1.31
C LEU A 6 47.23 -46.94 -0.12
N ARG A 7 47.52 -47.63 0.99
CA ARG A 7 46.70 -47.62 2.20
C ARG A 7 46.71 -46.27 2.95
N LEU A 8 47.77 -45.48 2.83
CA LEU A 8 47.84 -44.14 3.44
C LEU A 8 47.03 -43.10 2.66
N VAL A 9 46.82 -43.31 1.35
CA VAL A 9 46.03 -42.41 0.50
C VAL A 9 44.53 -42.55 0.76
N PHE A 10 44.04 -43.75 1.06
CA PHE A 10 42.63 -43.95 1.41
C PHE A 10 42.28 -43.45 2.82
N ALA A 11 43.21 -43.48 3.76
CA ALA A 11 42.99 -42.98 5.12
C ALA A 11 42.90 -41.45 5.18
N SER A 12 43.62 -40.73 4.33
CA SER A 12 43.55 -39.26 4.26
C SER A 12 42.28 -38.75 3.57
N LEU A 13 41.74 -39.49 2.60
CA LEU A 13 40.51 -39.10 1.91
C LEU A 13 39.26 -39.25 2.80
N GLY A 14 39.27 -40.20 3.75
CA GLY A 14 38.19 -40.39 4.71
C GLY A 14 38.09 -39.26 5.75
N LEU A 15 39.21 -38.66 6.16
CA LEU A 15 39.20 -37.54 7.12
C LEU A 15 38.68 -36.23 6.51
N ILE A 16 38.88 -36.01 5.21
CA ILE A 16 38.36 -34.83 4.49
C ILE A 16 36.84 -34.93 4.31
N ALA A 17 36.30 -36.14 4.15
CA ALA A 17 34.87 -36.36 4.01
C ALA A 17 34.07 -36.06 5.30
N LEU A 18 34.66 -36.20 6.49
CA LEU A 18 33.97 -35.92 7.76
C LEU A 18 34.00 -34.44 8.18
N ALA A 19 34.89 -33.62 7.61
CA ALA A 19 34.94 -32.18 7.89
C ALA A 19 33.85 -31.38 7.14
N ALA A 20 33.16 -32.00 6.17
CA ALA A 20 32.15 -31.33 5.34
C ALA A 20 30.71 -31.40 5.90
N CYS A 21 30.45 -32.13 6.99
CA CYS A 21 29.09 -32.33 7.52
C CYS A 21 28.82 -31.68 8.90
N GLY A 22 29.78 -30.95 9.48
CA GLY A 22 29.66 -30.39 10.85
C GLY A 22 29.17 -28.94 10.94
N GLY A 23 29.09 -28.22 9.83
CA GLY A 23 28.72 -26.81 9.81
C GLY A 23 27.21 -26.58 9.81
N ARG A 24 26.51 -26.98 10.88
CA ARG A 24 25.22 -26.34 11.18
C ARG A 24 25.55 -24.94 11.66
N THR A 25 25.68 -23.98 10.73
CA THR A 25 25.64 -22.56 11.04
C THR A 25 24.36 -22.33 11.83
N ALA A 26 24.51 -22.17 13.14
CA ALA A 26 23.46 -21.60 13.96
C ALA A 26 23.10 -20.28 13.29
N VAL A 27 21.88 -20.20 12.74
CA VAL A 27 21.36 -18.95 12.19
C VAL A 27 21.32 -18.00 13.36
N ALA A 28 22.34 -17.13 13.46
CA ALA A 28 22.39 -16.08 14.44
C ALA A 28 21.07 -15.31 14.33
N PRO A 29 20.39 -15.01 15.45
CA PRO A 29 19.15 -14.26 15.38
C PRO A 29 19.39 -12.91 14.67
N SER A 30 18.47 -12.53 13.78
CA SER A 30 18.64 -11.44 12.80
C SER A 30 19.07 -10.10 13.41
N TYR A 31 18.70 -9.83 14.68
CA TYR A 31 19.11 -8.62 15.39
C TYR A 31 20.62 -8.55 15.69
N GLN A 32 21.35 -9.67 15.70
CA GLN A 32 22.81 -9.67 15.91
C GLN A 32 23.58 -9.13 14.70
N GLN A 33 22.91 -9.02 13.55
CA GLN A 33 23.46 -8.41 12.35
C GLN A 33 23.38 -6.87 12.38
N GLU A 34 22.62 -6.31 13.33
CA GLU A 34 22.57 -4.87 13.58
C GLU A 34 23.83 -4.42 14.33
N MET A 35 24.77 -3.85 13.59
CA MET A 35 26.08 -3.45 14.10
C MET A 35 26.09 -2.03 14.73
N PHE A 36 24.98 -1.28 14.63
CA PHE A 36 24.81 0.10 15.14
C PHE A 36 26.06 0.98 14.95
N SER A 37 26.64 0.93 13.75
CA SER A 37 27.87 1.66 13.42
C SER A 37 27.60 3.14 13.18
N THR A 38 28.57 4.01 13.49
CA THR A 38 28.51 5.46 13.24
C THR A 38 28.68 5.87 11.77
N GLY A 39 28.69 4.92 10.83
CA GLY A 39 28.79 5.16 9.39
C GLY A 39 27.47 5.65 8.76
N ALA A 40 27.50 5.85 7.44
CA ALA A 40 26.30 6.21 6.70
C ALA A 40 25.21 5.13 6.84
N SER A 41 24.05 5.51 7.38
CA SER A 41 22.90 4.61 7.51
C SER A 41 22.18 4.47 6.17
N PRO A 42 21.86 3.25 5.70
CA PRO A 42 21.08 3.06 4.48
C PRO A 42 19.61 3.50 4.63
N PHE A 43 19.18 3.78 5.86
CA PHE A 43 17.82 4.23 6.20
C PHE A 43 17.74 5.75 6.39
N ALA A 44 18.85 6.48 6.20
CA ALA A 44 18.90 7.92 6.38
C ALA A 44 19.52 8.62 5.16
N HIS A 45 18.96 9.77 4.79
CA HIS A 45 19.53 10.60 3.73
C HIS A 45 19.39 12.10 4.06
N ASN A 46 20.46 12.85 3.83
CA ASN A 46 20.49 14.31 4.02
C ASN A 46 19.92 15.02 2.78
N PHE A 47 19.16 16.08 3.00
CA PHE A 47 18.61 16.92 1.94
C PHE A 47 18.86 18.39 2.24
N ASP A 48 19.23 19.16 1.20
CA ASP A 48 19.33 20.62 1.23
C ASP A 48 17.95 21.26 1.06
N ALA A 49 17.05 20.93 1.99
CA ALA A 49 15.69 21.45 2.08
C ALA A 49 15.24 21.50 3.55
N THR A 50 14.20 22.29 3.83
CA THR A 50 13.61 22.34 5.16
C THR A 50 12.94 21.00 5.51
N VAL A 51 12.69 20.75 6.80
CA VAL A 51 12.01 19.53 7.27
C VAL A 51 10.67 19.30 6.56
N ASN A 52 9.86 20.35 6.43
CA ASN A 52 8.56 20.30 5.80
C ASN A 52 8.67 19.94 4.31
N GLU A 53 9.58 20.60 3.59
CA GLU A 53 9.79 20.36 2.16
C GLU A 53 10.26 18.92 1.88
N THR A 54 11.18 18.41 2.70
CA THR A 54 11.68 17.04 2.57
C THR A 54 10.58 16.01 2.79
N CYS A 55 9.71 16.22 3.79
CA CYS A 55 8.61 15.29 4.04
C CYS A 55 7.47 15.43 3.01
N GLU A 56 7.19 16.63 2.50
CA GLU A 56 6.30 16.81 1.36
C GLU A 56 6.84 16.14 0.09
N ALA A 57 8.16 16.17 -0.14
CA ALA A 57 8.78 15.43 -1.23
C ALA A 57 8.67 13.90 -1.02
N ALA A 58 8.85 13.40 0.20
CA ALA A 58 8.60 12.00 0.54
C ALA A 58 7.17 11.58 0.23
N ARG A 59 6.19 12.39 0.65
CA ARG A 59 4.77 12.15 0.38
C ARG A 59 4.50 12.07 -1.12
N ARG A 60 5.01 13.03 -1.90
CA ARG A 60 4.85 13.05 -3.37
C ARG A 60 5.51 11.85 -4.04
N ALA A 61 6.70 11.47 -3.60
CA ALA A 61 7.39 10.27 -4.06
C ALA A 61 6.59 8.99 -3.76
N LEU A 62 5.98 8.87 -2.58
CA LEU A 62 5.15 7.71 -2.23
C LEU A 62 3.85 7.67 -3.05
N LEU A 63 3.18 8.81 -3.19
CA LEU A 63 1.96 8.93 -4.00
C LEU A 63 2.20 8.58 -5.47
N SER A 64 3.34 9.00 -6.06
CA SER A 64 3.64 8.68 -7.47
C SER A 64 3.93 7.20 -7.70
N GLN A 65 4.35 6.48 -6.65
CA GLN A 65 4.51 5.02 -6.67
C GLN A 65 3.20 4.27 -6.33
N GLY A 66 2.09 4.99 -6.11
CA GLY A 66 0.77 4.44 -5.82
C GLY A 66 0.59 3.95 -4.39
N PHE A 67 1.35 4.50 -3.44
CA PHE A 67 1.10 4.29 -2.01
C PHE A 67 -0.02 5.22 -1.53
N LEU A 68 -0.82 4.73 -0.58
CA LEU A 68 -1.76 5.55 0.17
C LEU A 68 -1.02 6.20 1.33
N THR A 69 -0.92 7.53 1.34
CA THR A 69 -0.18 8.27 2.36
C THR A 69 -1.10 8.84 3.44
N THR A 70 -0.64 8.80 4.68
CA THR A 70 -1.22 9.50 5.82
C THR A 70 -0.13 10.39 6.42
N MET A 71 -0.44 11.67 6.65
CA MET A 71 0.45 12.59 7.37
C MET A 71 -0.22 13.00 8.66
N SER A 72 0.31 12.55 9.79
CA SER A 72 -0.14 12.95 11.13
C SER A 72 0.48 14.28 11.55
N GLN A 73 1.69 14.58 11.07
CA GLN A 73 2.51 15.75 11.39
C GLN A 73 3.24 16.22 10.13
N LEU A 74 3.74 17.46 10.11
CA LEU A 74 4.42 18.03 8.93
C LEU A 74 5.81 17.43 8.68
N ASP A 75 6.36 16.73 9.66
CA ASP A 75 7.67 16.10 9.66
C ASP A 75 7.59 14.57 9.56
N THR A 76 6.39 14.00 9.39
CA THR A 76 6.17 12.56 9.39
C THR A 76 5.21 12.16 8.27
N VAL A 77 5.59 11.13 7.50
CA VAL A 77 4.77 10.54 6.44
C VAL A 77 4.71 9.04 6.61
N ASP A 78 3.50 8.52 6.77
CA ASP A 78 3.22 7.10 6.75
C ASP A 78 2.60 6.75 5.40
N ALA A 79 2.91 5.58 4.86
CA ALA A 79 2.25 5.15 3.63
C ALA A 79 2.13 3.64 3.51
N THR A 80 1.08 3.16 2.87
CA THR A 80 0.86 1.73 2.67
C THR A 80 0.52 1.39 1.22
N LYS A 81 0.94 0.20 0.80
CA LYS A 81 0.56 -0.37 -0.50
C LYS A 81 0.35 -1.86 -0.37
N ASN A 82 -0.76 -2.32 -0.92
CA ASN A 82 -1.16 -3.73 -0.91
C ASN A 82 -0.77 -4.39 -2.24
N PHE A 83 -0.27 -5.61 -2.14
CA PHE A 83 0.07 -6.48 -3.25
C PHE A 83 -0.58 -7.83 -3.03
N GLN A 84 -1.05 -8.46 -4.11
CA GLN A 84 -1.61 -9.81 -4.08
C GLN A 84 -0.92 -10.66 -5.15
N PRO A 85 0.26 -11.24 -4.86
CA PRO A 85 1.00 -12.05 -5.83
C PRO A 85 0.25 -13.31 -6.28
N SER A 86 -0.62 -13.85 -5.43
CA SER A 86 -1.49 -15.00 -5.72
C SER A 86 -2.82 -14.85 -4.98
N ALA A 87 -3.84 -15.63 -5.35
CA ALA A 87 -5.17 -15.53 -4.75
C ALA A 87 -5.19 -15.71 -3.22
N GLU A 88 -4.25 -16.49 -2.66
CA GLU A 88 -4.19 -16.84 -1.24
C GLU A 88 -3.13 -16.06 -0.46
N THR A 89 -2.29 -15.27 -1.14
CA THR A 89 -1.18 -14.53 -0.53
C THR A 89 -1.38 -13.03 -0.70
N HIS A 90 -1.40 -12.31 0.41
CA HIS A 90 -1.47 -10.85 0.45
C HIS A 90 -0.20 -10.31 1.10
N VAL A 91 0.34 -9.23 0.55
CA VAL A 91 1.53 -8.56 1.06
C VAL A 91 1.22 -7.09 1.23
N VAL A 92 1.53 -6.53 2.38
CA VAL A 92 1.39 -5.10 2.66
C VAL A 92 2.78 -4.52 2.86
N VAL A 93 3.13 -3.49 2.10
CA VAL A 93 4.35 -2.71 2.33
C VAL A 93 3.97 -1.40 2.98
N SER A 94 4.51 -1.15 4.17
CA SER A 94 4.25 0.03 4.98
C SER A 94 5.53 0.84 5.14
N PHE A 95 5.51 2.09 4.69
CA PHE A 95 6.54 3.09 4.90
C PHE A 95 6.24 3.92 6.15
N HIS A 96 7.31 4.25 6.87
CA HIS A 96 7.36 5.28 7.89
C HIS A 96 8.55 6.19 7.57
N VAL A 97 8.26 7.47 7.30
CA VAL A 97 9.26 8.50 7.02
C VAL A 97 9.19 9.55 8.10
N VAL A 98 10.32 9.90 8.69
CA VAL A 98 10.45 10.99 9.67
C VAL A 98 11.56 11.92 9.19
N CYS A 99 11.24 13.20 9.03
CA CYS A 99 12.19 14.24 8.65
C CYS A 99 12.60 15.04 9.88
N THR A 100 13.89 15.24 10.10
CA THR A 100 14.40 16.05 11.22
C THR A 100 15.31 17.17 10.71
N PRO A 101 15.55 18.23 11.50
CA PRO A 101 16.56 19.22 11.18
C PRO A 101 17.94 18.56 11.00
N GLY A 102 18.70 19.04 10.00
CA GLY A 102 20.10 18.67 9.80
C GLY A 102 21.04 19.54 10.63
N GLU A 103 22.32 19.56 10.27
CA GLU A 103 23.32 20.42 10.93
C GLU A 103 22.92 21.91 10.83
N ASN A 104 22.44 22.33 9.65
CA ASN A 104 21.87 23.66 9.44
C ASN A 104 20.34 23.60 9.45
N ALA A 105 19.74 23.74 10.62
CA ALA A 105 18.29 23.59 10.81
C ALA A 105 17.40 24.48 9.93
N THR A 106 17.95 25.57 9.36
CA THR A 106 17.19 26.50 8.50
C THR A 106 16.92 25.96 7.10
N ASN A 107 17.86 25.21 6.49
CA ASN A 107 17.77 24.78 5.09
C ASN A 107 18.26 23.35 4.84
N GLN A 108 18.60 22.62 5.89
CA GLN A 108 19.01 21.23 5.80
C GLN A 108 18.16 20.35 6.70
N SER A 109 17.88 19.15 6.22
CA SER A 109 17.12 18.13 6.94
C SER A 109 17.68 16.75 6.65
N ILE A 110 17.33 15.81 7.52
CA ILE A 110 17.64 14.40 7.39
C ILE A 110 16.32 13.65 7.33
N ALA A 111 16.13 12.80 6.32
CA ALA A 111 14.98 11.90 6.25
C ALA A 111 15.39 10.51 6.73
N TYR A 112 14.74 10.02 7.78
CA TYR A 112 14.83 8.64 8.25
C TYR A 112 13.65 7.84 7.71
N VAL A 113 13.92 6.73 7.04
CA VAL A 113 12.91 5.94 6.33
C VAL A 113 13.01 4.49 6.77
N ASN A 114 11.88 3.95 7.21
CA ASN A 114 11.71 2.53 7.41
C ASN A 114 10.59 2.01 6.50
N ALA A 115 10.77 0.81 5.96
CA ALA A 115 9.75 0.13 5.18
C ALA A 115 9.63 -1.31 5.69
N VAL A 116 8.43 -1.72 6.05
CA VAL A 116 8.14 -3.06 6.57
C VAL A 116 7.21 -3.76 5.60
N GLN A 117 7.53 -5.01 5.28
CA GLN A 117 6.71 -5.91 4.50
C GLN A 117 6.04 -6.92 5.42
N ASP A 118 4.71 -6.90 5.43
CA ASP A 118 3.87 -7.88 6.12
C ASP A 118 3.27 -8.87 5.13
N GLY A 119 3.50 -10.15 5.35
CA GLY A 119 2.90 -11.23 4.56
C GLY A 119 1.69 -11.83 5.28
N TYR A 120 0.61 -12.03 4.54
CA TYR A 120 -0.62 -12.64 5.01
C TYR A 120 -0.98 -13.82 4.11
N ALA A 121 -1.38 -14.93 4.74
CA ALA A 121 -1.89 -16.10 4.04
C ALA A 121 -3.32 -16.39 4.49
N LEU A 122 -4.09 -16.97 3.57
CA LEU A 122 -5.44 -17.42 3.85
C LEU A 122 -5.38 -18.74 4.61
N LYS A 123 -5.77 -18.71 5.89
CA LYS A 123 -5.90 -19.93 6.69
C LYS A 123 -7.31 -20.47 6.51
N LYS A 124 -7.38 -21.60 5.83
CA LYS A 124 -8.59 -22.38 5.60
C LYS A 124 -8.77 -23.39 6.73
N SER A 125 -9.78 -23.19 7.58
CA SER A 125 -10.07 -24.13 8.69
C SER A 125 -11.38 -24.87 8.43
N ASP A 126 -11.31 -26.21 8.34
CA ASP A 126 -12.50 -27.06 8.25
C ASP A 126 -13.06 -27.30 9.67
N THR A 127 -14.17 -26.66 10.02
CA THR A 127 -14.87 -26.92 11.29
C THR A 127 -16.02 -27.89 11.06
N SER A 128 -15.96 -29.07 11.69
CA SER A 128 -17.03 -30.07 11.66
C SER A 128 -17.99 -29.87 12.84
N ALA A 129 -19.30 -29.79 12.57
CA ALA A 129 -20.34 -29.77 13.60
C ALA A 129 -20.91 -31.18 13.80
N SER A 130 -20.72 -31.77 14.98
CA SER A 130 -21.36 -33.05 15.34
C SER A 130 -22.74 -32.78 15.92
N VAL A 131 -23.79 -33.37 15.35
CA VAL A 131 -25.14 -33.32 15.92
C VAL A 131 -25.31 -34.53 16.84
N GLY A 132 -25.47 -34.27 18.15
CA GLY A 132 -25.75 -35.30 19.14
C GLY A 132 -27.24 -35.65 19.15
N LEU A 133 -27.59 -36.88 18.78
CA LEU A 133 -28.94 -37.40 18.95
C LEU A 133 -28.97 -38.25 20.23
N SER A 134 -29.55 -37.69 21.31
CA SER A 134 -29.49 -38.20 22.69
C SER A 134 -30.11 -39.59 22.95
N VAL A 135 -30.49 -40.33 21.91
CA VAL A 135 -31.13 -41.65 22.04
C VAL A 135 -30.45 -42.72 21.16
N LEU A 136 -29.64 -42.37 20.17
CA LEU A 136 -29.14 -43.34 19.16
C LEU A 136 -27.67 -43.18 18.74
N GLY A 137 -26.90 -42.29 19.37
CA GLY A 137 -25.51 -42.03 19.03
C GLY A 137 -25.34 -40.84 18.08
N SER A 138 -24.15 -40.24 18.10
CA SER A 138 -23.84 -39.04 17.32
C SER A 138 -23.66 -39.37 15.84
N LEU A 139 -24.35 -38.60 14.97
CA LEU A 139 -24.10 -38.62 13.54
C LEU A 139 -23.26 -37.39 13.19
N SER A 140 -21.97 -37.60 12.95
CA SER A 140 -21.09 -36.55 12.41
C SER A 140 -21.33 -36.45 10.90
N LEU A 141 -22.16 -35.49 10.49
CA LEU A 141 -22.15 -35.08 9.09
C LEU A 141 -20.97 -34.12 8.90
N PRO A 142 -20.08 -34.33 7.91
CA PRO A 142 -19.06 -33.36 7.56
C PRO A 142 -19.75 -32.15 6.92
N ILE A 143 -20.32 -31.26 7.73
CA ILE A 143 -20.73 -29.95 7.28
C ILE A 143 -19.43 -29.17 7.08
N ARG A 144 -18.95 -29.11 5.84
CA ARG A 144 -17.76 -28.36 5.47
C ARG A 144 -18.06 -26.87 5.61
N SER A 145 -17.94 -26.32 6.81
CA SER A 145 -17.83 -24.87 6.98
C SER A 145 -16.37 -24.51 6.85
N ASN A 146 -16.06 -23.71 5.83
CA ASN A 146 -14.73 -23.18 5.62
C ASN A 146 -14.69 -21.76 6.17
N SER A 147 -13.94 -21.54 7.24
CA SER A 147 -13.56 -20.18 7.64
C SER A 147 -12.27 -19.82 6.89
N ASP A 148 -12.37 -18.82 6.02
CA ASP A 148 -11.19 -18.15 5.47
C ASP A 148 -10.86 -16.96 6.35
N ALA A 149 -9.67 -17.00 6.96
CA ALA A 149 -9.13 -15.90 7.74
C ALA A 149 -7.73 -15.55 7.21
N MET A 150 -7.47 -14.27 6.95
CA MET A 150 -6.11 -13.81 6.70
C MET A 150 -5.36 -13.79 8.02
N VAL A 151 -4.27 -14.56 8.10
CA VAL A 151 -3.35 -14.55 9.24
C VAL A 151 -2.02 -13.96 8.79
N LYS A 152 -1.45 -13.08 9.60
CA LYS A 152 -0.10 -12.55 9.37
C LYS A 152 0.91 -13.67 9.58
N ILE A 153 1.64 -14.01 8.52
CA ILE A 153 2.62 -15.10 8.49
C ILE A 153 4.06 -14.61 8.47
N SER A 154 4.30 -13.36 8.07
CA SER A 154 5.62 -12.74 8.11
C SER A 154 5.54 -11.23 8.39
N SER A 155 6.61 -10.68 8.96
CA SER A 155 6.82 -9.25 9.16
C SER A 155 8.30 -9.00 9.12
N GLU A 156 8.76 -8.34 8.06
CA GLU A 156 10.18 -8.16 7.81
C GLU A 156 10.44 -6.74 7.34
N THR A 157 11.54 -6.14 7.82
CA THR A 157 12.00 -4.87 7.27
C THR A 157 12.51 -5.11 5.86
N VAL A 158 12.11 -4.26 4.90
CA VAL A 158 12.56 -4.35 3.52
C VAL A 158 14.08 -4.20 3.48
N PRO A 159 14.82 -5.12 2.86
CA PRO A 159 16.27 -5.07 2.84
C PRO A 159 16.82 -3.76 2.27
N ALA A 160 17.84 -3.24 2.93
CA ALA A 160 18.59 -2.07 2.49
C ALA A 160 19.24 -2.27 1.10
N GLY A 161 19.58 -1.17 0.43
CA GLY A 161 20.22 -1.12 -0.88
C GLY A 161 19.38 -0.34 -1.88
N LYS A 162 19.31 -0.82 -3.13
CA LYS A 162 18.69 -0.10 -4.26
C LYS A 162 17.24 0.32 -4.03
N PHE A 163 16.52 -0.31 -3.09
CA PHE A 163 15.17 0.07 -2.72
C PHE A 163 15.14 1.49 -2.13
N TYR A 164 15.92 1.73 -1.08
CA TYR A 164 16.02 3.03 -0.42
C TYR A 164 16.72 4.06 -1.30
N ASP A 165 17.78 3.67 -2.02
CA ASP A 165 18.50 4.58 -2.93
C ASP A 165 17.55 5.18 -3.99
N ARG A 166 16.68 4.35 -4.59
CA ARG A 166 15.68 4.83 -5.56
C ARG A 166 14.64 5.73 -4.91
N PHE A 167 14.23 5.42 -3.68
CA PHE A 167 13.28 6.24 -2.96
C PHE A 167 13.87 7.63 -2.66
N PHE A 168 15.07 7.69 -2.09
CA PHE A 168 15.76 8.95 -1.80
C PHE A 168 16.06 9.76 -3.06
N HIS A 169 16.45 9.10 -4.16
CA HIS A 169 16.63 9.75 -5.44
C HIS A 169 15.32 10.38 -5.94
N LEU A 170 14.19 9.68 -5.81
CA LEU A 170 12.89 10.18 -6.21
C LEU A 170 12.43 11.36 -5.32
N MET A 171 12.71 11.31 -4.01
CA MET A 171 12.50 12.46 -3.12
C MET A 171 13.30 13.67 -3.59
N GLY A 172 14.60 13.49 -3.87
CA GLY A 172 15.46 14.54 -4.41
C GLY A 172 14.95 15.12 -5.72
N HIS A 173 14.38 14.28 -6.60
CA HIS A 173 13.73 14.77 -7.81
C HIS A 173 12.57 15.73 -7.49
N TYR A 174 11.63 15.33 -6.62
CA TYR A 174 10.49 16.19 -6.24
C TYR A 174 10.90 17.49 -5.54
N LEU A 175 11.98 17.47 -4.75
CA LEU A 175 12.54 18.69 -4.14
C LEU A 175 13.06 19.70 -5.18
N ASN A 176 13.55 19.21 -6.32
CA ASN A 176 14.15 20.05 -7.35
C ASN A 176 13.16 20.47 -8.44
N THR A 177 12.12 19.69 -8.70
CA THR A 177 11.20 19.94 -9.82
C THR A 177 9.86 20.54 -9.42
N VAL A 178 9.45 20.45 -8.15
CA VAL A 178 8.20 21.07 -7.70
C VAL A 178 8.49 22.50 -7.27
N PRO A 179 7.81 23.51 -7.87
CA PRO A 179 7.93 24.88 -7.41
C PRO A 179 7.58 24.95 -5.92
N ARG A 180 8.54 25.40 -5.12
CA ARG A 180 8.28 25.75 -3.72
C ARG A 180 7.25 26.87 -3.73
N SER A 181 6.06 26.60 -3.23
CA SER A 181 5.10 27.64 -2.91
C SER A 181 5.67 28.44 -1.74
N ALA A 182 6.57 29.37 -2.02
CA ALA A 182 7.02 30.31 -1.01
C ALA A 182 5.79 31.09 -0.54
N PRO A 183 5.59 31.28 0.77
CA PRO A 183 4.60 32.22 1.24
C PRO A 183 4.95 33.59 0.65
N VAL A 184 4.04 34.15 -0.16
CA VAL A 184 4.16 35.53 -0.63
C VAL A 184 4.19 36.39 0.62
N ALA A 185 5.30 37.07 0.87
CA ALA A 185 5.39 38.03 1.96
C ALA A 185 4.24 39.03 1.79
N ALA A 186 3.41 39.19 2.83
CA ALA A 186 2.18 39.98 2.75
C ALA A 186 2.40 41.43 2.29
N ASP A 187 3.63 41.94 2.39
CA ASP A 187 4.04 43.27 1.93
C ASP A 187 4.18 43.41 0.40
N ASP A 188 4.21 42.32 -0.38
CA ASP A 188 4.39 42.37 -1.86
C ASP A 188 3.12 42.03 -2.65
N VAL A 189 1.94 42.05 -2.00
CA VAL A 189 0.67 41.85 -2.72
C VAL A 189 0.18 43.19 -3.27
N LYS A 190 0.78 43.63 -4.38
CA LYS A 190 0.27 44.80 -5.13
C LYS A 190 -0.94 44.39 -5.97
N SER A 191 -2.13 44.73 -5.49
CA SER A 191 -3.37 44.59 -6.27
C SER A 191 -3.39 45.61 -7.42
N GLN A 192 -3.04 45.17 -8.62
CA GLN A 192 -3.29 45.93 -9.84
C GLN A 192 -4.75 45.64 -10.27
N PRO A 193 -5.69 46.61 -10.16
CA PRO A 193 -6.99 46.44 -10.79
C PRO A 193 -6.77 46.20 -12.29
N LEU A 194 -7.32 45.10 -12.81
CA LEU A 194 -7.30 44.83 -14.25
C LEU A 194 -7.96 46.03 -14.94
N ALA A 195 -7.25 46.65 -15.87
CA ALA A 195 -7.83 47.69 -16.70
C ALA A 195 -9.08 47.11 -17.38
N PRO A 196 -10.22 47.82 -17.40
CA PRO A 196 -11.39 47.37 -18.15
C PRO A 196 -10.93 47.09 -19.58
N SER A 197 -11.19 45.87 -20.05
CA SER A 197 -10.85 45.45 -21.40
C SER A 197 -11.42 46.48 -22.35
N LEU A 198 -10.55 47.30 -22.97
CA LEU A 198 -10.96 48.03 -24.16
C LEU A 198 -11.32 46.95 -25.15
N ILE A 199 -12.62 46.81 -25.39
CA ILE A 199 -13.16 45.98 -26.45
C ILE A 199 -12.48 46.48 -27.72
N LEU A 200 -11.43 45.79 -28.14
CA LEU A 200 -10.91 45.95 -29.48
C LEU A 200 -12.05 45.44 -30.36
N ASN A 201 -12.73 46.35 -31.06
CA ASN A 201 -13.62 45.99 -32.14
C ASN A 201 -12.79 45.23 -33.18
N SER A 202 -12.67 43.91 -32.99
CA SER A 202 -12.26 43.00 -34.03
C SER A 202 -13.29 43.13 -35.14
N PRO A 203 -12.88 43.32 -36.41
CA PRO A 203 -13.84 43.39 -37.49
C PRO A 203 -14.69 42.12 -37.48
N GLU A 204 -15.99 42.34 -37.52
CA GLU A 204 -17.05 41.36 -37.49
C GLU A 204 -16.79 40.24 -38.51
N LEU A 205 -16.44 39.05 -38.02
CA LEU A 205 -16.61 37.83 -38.78
C LEU A 205 -18.11 37.57 -38.84
N THR A 206 -18.72 38.06 -39.92
CA THR A 206 -20.09 37.74 -40.30
C THR A 206 -20.21 36.21 -40.35
N PRO A 207 -21.12 35.59 -39.57
CA PRO A 207 -21.32 34.16 -39.67
C PRO A 207 -22.02 33.88 -41.00
N THR A 208 -21.31 33.28 -41.96
CA THR A 208 -21.98 32.62 -43.09
C THR A 208 -22.84 31.49 -42.52
N PRO A 209 -24.15 31.43 -42.81
CA PRO A 209 -25.00 30.36 -42.32
C PRO A 209 -24.55 29.03 -42.91
N ILE A 210 -24.21 28.07 -42.04
CA ILE A 210 -24.07 26.67 -42.42
C ILE A 210 -25.46 26.19 -42.79
N VAL A 211 -25.69 25.93 -44.07
CA VAL A 211 -26.88 25.24 -44.56
C VAL A 211 -26.81 23.80 -44.05
N VAL A 212 -27.64 23.48 -43.06
CA VAL A 212 -27.89 22.10 -42.64
C VAL A 212 -28.64 21.41 -43.76
N GLN A 213 -27.96 20.55 -44.52
CA GLN A 213 -28.64 19.62 -45.42
C GLN A 213 -29.25 18.49 -44.59
N THR A 214 -30.58 18.43 -44.58
CA THR A 214 -31.37 17.36 -43.99
C THR A 214 -31.24 16.09 -44.83
N PRO A 215 -30.74 14.96 -44.30
CA PRO A 215 -30.90 13.67 -44.96
C PRO A 215 -32.35 13.22 -44.83
N ALA A 216 -32.95 12.85 -45.98
CA ALA A 216 -34.29 12.32 -46.08
C ALA A 216 -34.46 11.03 -45.25
N ALA A 217 -35.66 10.90 -44.69
CA ALA A 217 -36.11 9.86 -43.79
C ALA A 217 -35.95 8.43 -44.32
N ALA A 218 -35.56 7.51 -43.44
CA ALA A 218 -35.85 6.09 -43.54
C ALA A 218 -36.35 5.57 -42.17
N THR A 219 -37.67 5.47 -42.10
CA THR A 219 -38.56 4.51 -41.42
C THR A 219 -38.17 3.90 -40.05
N ALA A 220 -39.09 4.12 -39.11
CA ALA A 220 -39.13 3.64 -37.73
C ALA A 220 -39.13 2.10 -37.58
N ILE A 221 -38.54 1.64 -36.46
CA ILE A 221 -38.86 0.34 -35.86
C ILE A 221 -39.29 0.58 -34.41
N HIS A 222 -40.40 -0.07 -34.08
CA HIS A 222 -41.27 0.10 -32.93
C HIS A 222 -40.61 -0.12 -31.57
N ALA A 223 -40.91 0.77 -30.63
CA ALA A 223 -40.91 0.47 -29.19
C ALA A 223 -42.21 -0.28 -28.86
N SER A 224 -42.08 -1.48 -28.29
CA SER A 224 -43.21 -2.21 -27.70
C SER A 224 -43.17 -1.99 -26.20
N ASP A 225 -44.13 -1.21 -25.71
CA ASP A 225 -44.53 -1.22 -24.32
C ASP A 225 -45.92 -1.86 -24.25
N ALA A 226 -46.08 -2.86 -23.41
CA ALA A 226 -47.36 -3.50 -23.13
C ALA A 226 -47.41 -3.84 -21.64
N ALA A 227 -48.02 -2.91 -20.90
CA ALA A 227 -48.50 -3.12 -19.55
C ALA A 227 -49.74 -4.03 -19.54
N ALA A 228 -49.87 -4.89 -18.52
CA ALA A 228 -51.10 -5.01 -17.72
C ALA A 228 -50.98 -6.07 -16.61
N ALA A 229 -51.08 -5.58 -15.36
CA ALA A 229 -51.92 -6.05 -14.26
C ALA A 229 -52.09 -7.55 -13.94
N GLY A 230 -51.81 -7.87 -12.67
CA GLY A 230 -52.38 -9.01 -11.95
C GLY A 230 -52.19 -8.84 -10.44
N ALA A 231 -53.21 -8.33 -9.76
CA ALA A 231 -53.29 -8.26 -8.30
C ALA A 231 -53.62 -9.63 -7.69
N SER A 232 -53.13 -9.90 -6.47
CA SER A 232 -53.87 -10.56 -5.38
C SER A 232 -53.02 -10.65 -4.10
N GLU A 233 -53.49 -9.97 -3.06
CA GLU A 233 -53.17 -10.26 -1.64
C GLU A 233 -54.12 -11.36 -1.13
N PRO A 234 -53.83 -12.03 0.02
CA PRO A 234 -54.39 -11.51 1.28
C PRO A 234 -53.49 -11.65 2.54
N ALA A 235 -53.46 -10.57 3.32
CA ALA A 235 -53.73 -10.45 4.77
C ALA A 235 -53.06 -11.33 5.86
N ALA A 236 -52.56 -10.59 6.88
CA ALA A 236 -52.47 -10.85 8.33
C ALA A 236 -51.33 -11.79 8.82
N ALA A 237 -50.61 -11.53 9.93
CA ALA A 237 -50.89 -10.71 11.10
C ALA A 237 -49.60 -10.21 11.80
N ALA A 238 -49.79 -9.19 12.63
CA ALA A 238 -48.82 -8.50 13.48
C ALA A 238 -48.21 -9.38 14.59
N ALA A 239 -47.00 -9.02 15.04
CA ALA A 239 -46.74 -8.72 16.46
C ALA A 239 -45.33 -8.12 16.65
N ALA A 240 -45.30 -6.86 17.08
CA ALA A 240 -44.15 -6.24 17.71
C ALA A 240 -43.88 -6.89 19.08
N SER A 241 -42.61 -7.10 19.42
CA SER A 241 -42.18 -7.25 20.80
C SER A 241 -40.79 -6.65 20.99
N ALA A 242 -40.78 -5.42 21.50
CA ALA A 242 -39.64 -4.85 22.21
C ALA A 242 -39.63 -5.42 23.65
N PRO A 243 -38.48 -5.77 24.23
CA PRO A 243 -38.38 -5.87 25.68
C PRO A 243 -38.06 -4.51 26.26
N ARG A 244 -38.94 -4.06 27.15
CA ARG A 244 -38.71 -2.99 28.11
C ARG A 244 -37.60 -3.41 29.07
N THR A 245 -36.79 -2.42 29.41
CA THR A 245 -36.10 -2.30 30.69
C THR A 245 -37.05 -2.54 31.87
N SER A 246 -36.64 -3.41 32.80
CA SER A 246 -37.09 -3.37 34.19
C SER A 246 -35.89 -3.53 35.11
N GLU A 247 -35.87 -2.62 36.07
CA GLU A 247 -34.89 -2.35 37.11
C GLU A 247 -35.13 -3.25 38.34
N THR A 248 -34.15 -3.27 39.24
CA THR A 248 -34.18 -3.67 40.67
C THR A 248 -34.28 -5.15 41.07
N GLN A 249 -33.16 -5.69 41.58
CA GLN A 249 -32.94 -5.89 43.02
C GLN A 249 -31.44 -5.79 43.34
#